data_AF-A0A1H7XUS7-F1
#
_entry.id   AF-A0A1H7XUS7-F1
#
_cell.length_a   1.000
_cell.length_b   1.000
_cell.length_c   1.000
_cell.angle_alpha   90.00
_cell.angle_beta   90.00
_cell.angle_gamma   90.00
#
_symmetry.space_group_name_H-M   'P 1'
#
loop_
_entity.id
_entity.type
_entity.pdbx_description
1 polymer ?
#
loop_
_entity_poly.entity_id
_entity_poly.type
_entity_poly.pdbx_seq_one_letter_code
_entity_poly.pdbx_strand_id
1 'polypeptide(L)'
;MEHILKPESGKTLEQSYAGTSYTNAKGNAECVEFIQQTLKAPQTKFWIEGRKVTKDGPVLPVGTAIATFVDGKYPQTGSTGKHAAIYLGQDATGIQVLDQWRAQGEVRRRTIRWTPTKSGLSNDGNAFSAIEW
;
A
#
# COMPACT_ATOMS: atom_id res chain seq x y z
N MET A 1 4.35 2.43 -15.91
CA MET A 1 5.73 2.34 -15.36
C MET A 1 5.59 1.85 -13.94
N GLU A 2 6.33 0.83 -13.51
CA GLU A 2 6.17 0.29 -12.15
C GLU A 2 6.81 1.23 -11.13
N HIS A 3 5.99 1.76 -10.20
CA HIS A 3 6.44 2.70 -9.18
C HIS A 3 6.99 1.94 -7.98
N ILE A 4 8.31 1.68 -8.02
CA ILE A 4 9.01 0.82 -7.06
C ILE A 4 9.83 1.68 -6.10
N LEU A 5 9.48 1.62 -4.82
CA LEU A 5 10.25 2.22 -3.74
C LEU A 5 11.57 1.45 -3.56
N LYS A 6 12.67 2.18 -3.45
CA LYS A 6 13.99 1.61 -3.20
C LYS A 6 14.36 1.81 -1.74
N PRO A 7 15.02 0.85 -1.09
CA PRO A 7 15.52 1.06 0.26
C PRO A 7 16.69 2.06 0.26
N GLU A 8 16.96 2.62 1.44
CA GLU A 8 18.21 3.32 1.71
C GLU A 8 19.41 2.36 1.55
N SER A 9 20.57 2.92 1.20
CA SER A 9 21.78 2.14 0.94
C SER A 9 22.13 1.21 2.10
N GLY A 10 22.30 -0.08 1.80
CA GLY A 10 22.66 -1.11 2.78
C GLY A 10 21.51 -1.56 3.70
N LYS A 11 20.28 -1.13 3.45
CA LYS A 11 19.10 -1.50 4.27
C LYS A 11 18.04 -2.25 3.44
N THR A 12 17.15 -2.94 4.14
CA THR A 12 15.86 -3.39 3.60
C THR A 12 14.84 -2.26 3.61
N LEU A 13 13.74 -2.38 2.87
CA LEU A 13 12.65 -1.40 2.90
C LEU A 13 12.11 -1.19 4.33
N GLU A 14 11.96 -2.27 5.09
CA GLU A 14 11.50 -2.19 6.47
C GLU A 14 12.48 -1.38 7.33
N GLN A 15 13.78 -1.67 7.26
CA GLN A 15 14.81 -0.93 8.00
C GLN A 15 14.94 0.54 7.57
N SER A 16 14.56 0.87 6.34
CA SER A 16 14.59 2.25 5.83
C SER A 16 13.41 3.08 6.30
N TYR A 17 12.23 2.47 6.44
CA TYR A 17 10.98 3.23 6.52
C TYR A 17 10.14 2.93 7.77
N ALA A 18 10.26 1.75 8.37
CA ALA A 18 9.49 1.40 9.56
C ALA A 18 9.85 2.33 10.74
N GLY A 19 8.85 2.70 11.53
CA GLY A 19 9.00 3.65 12.64
C GLY A 19 8.98 5.12 12.24
N THR A 20 8.87 5.42 10.93
CA THR A 20 8.76 6.81 10.44
C THR A 20 7.29 7.17 10.21
N SER A 21 6.92 8.39 10.59
CA SER A 21 5.58 8.96 10.38
C SER A 21 5.57 9.89 9.17
N TYR A 22 4.85 9.52 8.11
CA TYR A 22 4.62 10.41 6.96
C TYR A 22 3.30 11.15 7.13
N THR A 23 3.34 12.38 7.63
CA THR A 23 2.13 13.15 7.94
C THR A 23 1.82 14.18 6.88
N ASN A 24 0.53 14.44 6.65
CA ASN A 24 0.11 15.62 5.91
C ASN A 24 0.33 16.92 6.70
N ALA A 25 0.03 18.07 6.09
CA ALA A 25 0.13 19.39 6.73
C ALA A 25 -0.73 19.56 8.00
N LYS A 26 -1.70 18.67 8.24
CA LYS A 26 -2.53 18.64 9.45
C LYS A 26 -2.01 17.66 10.52
N GLY A 27 -0.82 17.09 10.32
CA GLY A 27 -0.21 16.12 11.24
C GLY A 27 -0.84 14.73 11.20
N ASN A 28 -1.66 14.39 10.19
CA ASN A 28 -2.28 13.06 10.11
C ASN A 28 -1.44 12.12 9.25
N ALA A 29 -1.08 10.98 9.83
CA ALA A 29 -0.38 9.88 9.15
C ALA A 29 -1.37 9.00 8.37
N GLU A 30 -1.70 9.37 7.13
CA GLU A 30 -2.57 8.57 6.27
C GLU A 30 -1.77 7.59 5.41
N CYS A 31 -2.39 6.52 4.90
CA CYS A 31 -1.73 5.53 4.05
C CYS A 31 -1.21 6.13 2.73
N VAL A 32 -1.96 7.06 2.15
CA VAL A 32 -1.62 7.76 0.92
C VAL A 32 -0.39 8.65 1.09
N GLU A 33 -0.21 9.28 2.26
CA GLU A 33 0.91 10.18 2.52
C GLU A 33 2.25 9.45 2.43
N PHE A 34 2.31 8.22 2.93
CA PHE A 34 3.51 7.39 2.80
C PHE A 34 3.88 7.17 1.33
N ILE A 35 2.92 6.84 0.47
CA ILE A 35 3.16 6.64 -0.97
C ILE A 35 3.56 7.94 -1.65
N GLN A 36 2.80 9.02 -1.43
CA GLN A 36 3.04 10.31 -2.08
C GLN A 36 4.39 10.91 -1.71
N GLN A 37 4.79 10.82 -0.44
CA GLN A 37 6.03 11.43 0.02
C GLN A 37 7.26 10.60 -0.35
N THR A 38 7.17 9.27 -0.34
CA THR A 38 8.31 8.40 -0.69
C THR A 38 8.53 8.23 -2.19
N LEU A 39 7.47 8.18 -2.98
CA LEU A 39 7.53 7.99 -4.44
C LEU A 39 7.29 9.26 -5.24
N LYS A 40 7.06 10.40 -4.58
CA LYS A 40 6.62 11.65 -5.23
C LYS A 40 5.37 11.44 -6.09
N ALA A 41 4.48 10.55 -5.64
CA ALA A 41 3.30 10.16 -6.37
C ALA A 41 2.31 11.34 -6.52
N PRO A 42 1.56 11.43 -7.63
CA PRO A 42 0.58 12.49 -7.83
C PRO A 42 -0.64 12.30 -6.91
N GLN A 43 -1.60 13.22 -7.02
CA GLN A 43 -2.89 13.10 -6.33
C GLN A 43 -3.57 11.77 -6.69
N THR A 44 -4.21 11.13 -5.71
CA THR A 44 -4.81 9.78 -5.85
C THR A 44 -5.87 9.68 -6.94
N LYS A 45 -6.48 10.80 -7.36
CA LYS A 45 -7.40 10.85 -8.51
C LYS A 45 -6.75 10.46 -9.84
N PHE A 46 -5.42 10.52 -9.92
CA PHE A 46 -4.63 10.13 -11.08
C PHE A 46 -4.10 8.70 -10.98
N TRP A 47 -4.34 8.03 -9.86
CA TRP A 47 -3.91 6.64 -9.69
C TRP A 47 -4.85 5.72 -10.44
N ILE A 48 -4.27 4.85 -11.25
CA ILE A 48 -4.93 3.88 -12.11
C ILE A 48 -4.64 2.48 -11.58
N GLU A 49 -5.65 1.61 -11.65
CA GLU A 49 -5.48 0.19 -11.32
C GLU A 49 -4.55 -0.47 -12.34
N GLY A 50 -3.39 -0.92 -11.86
CA GLY A 50 -2.45 -1.73 -12.62
C GLY A 50 -2.66 -3.23 -12.40
N ARG A 51 -1.56 -3.99 -12.43
CA ARG A 51 -1.57 -5.44 -12.25
C ARG A 51 -2.20 -5.86 -10.90
N LYS A 52 -3.17 -6.77 -10.95
CA LYS A 52 -3.83 -7.33 -9.77
C LYS A 52 -2.87 -8.14 -8.90
N VAL A 53 -2.94 -7.95 -7.58
CA VAL A 53 -2.26 -8.82 -6.63
C VAL A 53 -3.18 -10.01 -6.34
N THR A 54 -2.69 -11.23 -6.59
CA THR A 54 -3.48 -12.46 -6.44
C THR A 54 -2.65 -13.52 -5.73
N LYS A 55 -3.32 -14.36 -4.94
CA LYS A 55 -2.67 -15.40 -4.13
C LYS A 55 -1.79 -16.34 -4.94
N ASP A 56 -2.31 -16.84 -6.05
CA ASP A 56 -1.68 -17.87 -6.89
C ASP A 56 -1.12 -17.30 -8.20
N GLY A 57 -1.08 -15.97 -8.35
CA GLY A 57 -0.59 -15.31 -9.55
C GLY A 57 0.88 -14.88 -9.47
N PRO A 58 1.37 -14.20 -10.51
CA PRO A 58 2.75 -13.71 -10.55
C PRO A 58 3.01 -12.71 -9.42
N VAL A 59 4.16 -12.87 -8.76
CA VAL A 59 4.61 -11.94 -7.73
C VAL A 59 4.95 -10.58 -8.33
N LEU A 60 4.62 -9.51 -7.61
CA LEU A 60 5.08 -8.16 -7.95
C LEU A 60 6.53 -7.95 -7.49
N PRO A 61 7.27 -7.03 -8.11
CA PRO A 61 8.54 -6.59 -7.56
C PRO A 61 8.38 -6.05 -6.13
N VAL A 62 9.33 -6.38 -5.25
CA VAL A 62 9.41 -5.78 -3.91
C VAL A 62 9.60 -4.27 -4.03
N GLY A 63 8.85 -3.52 -3.24
CA GLY A 63 8.81 -2.05 -3.28
C GLY A 63 7.69 -1.47 -4.15
N THR A 64 6.97 -2.30 -4.90
CA THR A 64 5.83 -1.83 -5.71
C THR A 64 4.77 -1.18 -4.85
N ALA A 65 4.33 0.02 -5.22
CA ALA A 65 3.17 0.64 -4.61
C ALA A 65 1.90 -0.12 -5.01
N ILE A 66 1.07 -0.46 -4.02
CA ILE A 66 -0.21 -1.15 -4.21
C ILE A 66 -1.32 -0.39 -3.49
N ALA A 67 -2.54 -0.46 -4.04
CA ALA A 67 -3.72 0.12 -3.40
C ALA A 67 -4.97 -0.69 -3.70
N THR A 68 -6.02 -0.43 -2.94
CA THR A 68 -7.37 -0.89 -3.26
C THR A 68 -7.97 -0.03 -4.37
N PHE A 69 -8.61 -0.67 -5.35
CA PHE A 69 -9.29 0.01 -6.45
C PHE A 69 -10.75 -0.43 -6.55
N VAL A 70 -11.59 0.47 -7.06
CA VAL A 70 -12.99 0.20 -7.43
C VAL A 70 -13.17 0.74 -8.85
N ASP A 71 -13.63 -0.10 -9.77
CA ASP A 71 -13.82 0.23 -11.18
C ASP A 71 -12.57 0.88 -11.82
N GLY A 72 -11.39 0.33 -11.53
CA GLY A 72 -10.12 0.80 -12.08
C GLY A 72 -9.54 2.08 -11.44
N LYS A 73 -10.20 2.65 -10.42
CA LYS A 73 -9.81 3.93 -9.81
C LYS A 73 -9.68 3.86 -8.30
N TYR A 74 -8.77 4.67 -7.75
CA TYR A 74 -8.65 4.79 -6.30
C TYR A 74 -9.88 5.51 -5.71
N PRO A 75 -10.62 4.90 -4.76
CA PRO A 75 -11.84 5.49 -4.22
C PRO A 75 -11.58 6.84 -3.54
N GLN A 76 -12.24 7.90 -4.02
CA GLN A 76 -12.10 9.25 -3.45
C GLN A 76 -13.02 9.44 -2.23
N THR A 77 -14.25 8.94 -2.32
CA THR A 77 -15.30 9.09 -1.31
C THR A 77 -15.67 7.75 -0.67
N GLY A 78 -16.27 7.82 0.52
CA GLY A 78 -16.80 6.66 1.24
C GLY A 78 -15.83 5.99 2.22
N SER A 79 -16.41 5.15 3.08
CA SER A 79 -15.72 4.34 4.09
C SER A 79 -15.36 2.94 3.59
N THR A 80 -15.22 2.76 2.27
CA THR A 80 -15.10 1.46 1.59
C THR A 80 -13.82 0.68 1.91
N GLY A 81 -13.02 1.12 2.88
CA GLY A 81 -11.75 0.48 3.20
C GLY A 81 -10.69 0.78 2.13
N LYS A 82 -10.66 2.01 1.62
CA LYS A 82 -9.57 2.46 0.76
C LYS A 82 -8.24 2.40 1.51
N HIS A 83 -7.23 1.81 0.88
CA HIS A 83 -5.90 1.70 1.48
C HIS A 83 -4.81 1.65 0.43
N ALA A 84 -3.62 2.11 0.80
CA ALA A 84 -2.43 2.08 -0.03
C ALA A 84 -1.23 1.62 0.81
N ALA A 85 -0.31 0.89 0.19
CA ALA A 85 0.80 0.26 0.87
C ALA A 85 1.98 0.00 -0.09
N ILE A 86 3.14 -0.32 0.46
CA ILE A 86 4.30 -0.79 -0.30
C ILE A 86 4.40 -2.31 -0.15
N TYR A 87 4.41 -3.02 -1.28
CA TYR A 87 4.51 -4.48 -1.34
C TYR A 87 5.90 -4.96 -0.92
N LEU A 88 5.97 -5.92 0.01
CA LEU A 88 7.20 -6.60 0.43
C LEU A 88 7.30 -8.04 -0.08
N GLY A 89 6.18 -8.61 -0.50
CA GLY A 89 6.07 -10.02 -0.85
C GLY A 89 4.67 -10.55 -0.57
N GLN A 90 4.46 -11.81 -0.90
CA GLN A 90 3.24 -12.52 -0.56
C GLN A 90 3.52 -13.99 -0.31
N ASP A 91 2.67 -14.62 0.49
CA ASP A 91 2.72 -16.05 0.79
C ASP A 91 1.30 -16.63 0.88
N ALA A 92 1.17 -17.88 1.34
CA ALA A 92 -0.13 -18.55 1.46
C ALA A 92 -1.09 -17.85 2.45
N THR A 93 -0.58 -17.01 3.35
CA THR A 93 -1.37 -16.32 4.38
C THR A 93 -1.88 -14.96 3.90
N GLY A 94 -1.10 -14.25 3.10
CA GLY A 94 -1.45 -12.90 2.66
C GLY A 94 -0.33 -12.16 1.94
N ILE A 95 -0.55 -10.87 1.76
CA ILE A 95 0.41 -9.91 1.24
C ILE A 95 1.16 -9.29 2.42
N GLN A 96 2.49 -9.35 2.40
CA GLN A 96 3.33 -8.62 3.34
C GLN A 96 3.55 -7.21 2.80
N VAL A 97 3.29 -6.21 3.63
CA VAL A 97 3.35 -4.80 3.22
C VAL A 97 4.01 -3.93 4.28
N LEU A 98 4.50 -2.78 3.84
CA LEU A 98 4.69 -1.60 4.70
C LEU A 98 3.55 -0.63 4.47
N ASP A 99 2.91 -0.21 5.55
CA ASP A 99 1.91 0.85 5.49
C ASP A 99 1.79 1.59 6.82
N GLN A 100 0.97 2.64 6.78
CA GLN A 100 0.56 3.43 7.93
C GLN A 100 -0.90 3.84 7.78
N TRP A 101 -1.53 4.19 8.89
CA TRP A 101 -2.83 4.86 8.92
C TRP A 101 -2.95 5.68 10.20
N ARG A 102 -3.96 6.55 10.27
CA ARG A 102 -4.06 7.60 11.30
C ARG A 102 -3.90 7.10 12.73
N ALA A 103 -4.53 5.96 13.05
CA ALA A 103 -4.47 5.38 14.39
C ALA A 103 -3.16 4.63 14.67
N GLN A 104 -2.44 4.14 13.65
CA GLN A 104 -1.12 3.54 13.81
C GLN A 104 -0.03 4.61 13.95
N GLY A 105 -0.18 5.74 13.24
CA GLY A 105 0.69 6.91 13.37
C GLY A 105 2.05 6.82 12.66
N GLU A 106 2.53 5.62 12.35
CA GLU A 106 3.85 5.38 11.73
C GLU A 106 3.80 4.22 10.74
N VAL A 107 4.82 4.10 9.90
CA VAL A 107 4.99 2.96 8.99
C VAL A 107 5.35 1.72 9.80
N ARG A 108 4.59 0.64 9.61
CA ARG A 108 4.89 -0.68 10.17
C ARG A 108 4.69 -1.75 9.11
N ARG A 109 5.37 -2.88 9.32
CA ARG A 109 5.07 -4.09 8.56
C ARG A 109 3.81 -4.75 9.08
N ARG A 110 2.95 -5.19 8.15
CA ARG A 110 1.84 -6.10 8.48
C ARG A 110 1.55 -7.07 7.34
N THR A 111 0.71 -8.05 7.64
CA THR A 111 0.17 -8.99 6.65
C THR A 111 -1.29 -8.65 6.38
N ILE A 112 -1.63 -8.42 5.11
CA ILE A 112 -3.00 -8.29 4.62
C ILE A 112 -3.45 -9.66 4.15
N ARG A 113 -4.43 -10.26 4.81
CA ARG A 113 -4.80 -11.67 4.59
C ARG A 113 -5.61 -11.84 3.30
N TRP A 114 -5.42 -12.98 2.63
CA TRP A 114 -6.29 -13.38 1.51
C TRP A 114 -7.72 -13.71 1.95
N THR A 115 -7.89 -14.10 3.21
CA THR A 115 -9.18 -14.42 3.81
C THR A 115 -9.29 -13.67 5.14
N PRO A 116 -9.73 -12.40 5.12
CA PRO A 116 -9.81 -11.60 6.32
C PRO A 116 -10.95 -12.07 7.23
N THR A 117 -10.72 -12.03 8.54
CA THR A 117 -11.73 -12.38 9.55
C THR A 117 -12.71 -11.24 9.85
N LYS A 118 -12.45 -10.04 9.32
CA LYS A 118 -13.31 -8.85 9.44
C LYS A 118 -13.52 -8.26 8.04
N SER A 119 -14.74 -7.84 7.73
CA SER A 119 -15.10 -7.24 6.45
C SER A 119 -14.42 -5.88 6.25
N GLY A 120 -13.76 -5.68 5.11
CA GLY A 120 -13.23 -4.38 4.67
C GLY A 120 -12.09 -4.53 3.67
N LEU A 121 -12.15 -3.78 2.55
CA LEU A 121 -11.19 -3.89 1.44
C LEU A 121 -9.73 -3.66 1.88
N SER A 122 -9.49 -2.82 2.90
CA SER A 122 -8.13 -2.54 3.41
C SER A 122 -7.41 -3.74 4.02
N ASN A 123 -8.17 -4.79 4.37
CA ASN A 123 -7.68 -6.00 5.01
C ASN A 123 -7.82 -7.24 4.11
N ASP A 124 -8.42 -7.09 2.94
CA ASP A 124 -8.58 -8.15 1.95
C ASP A 124 -7.46 -8.06 0.92
N GLY A 125 -6.56 -9.04 0.93
CA GLY A 125 -5.44 -9.08 -0.02
C GLY A 125 -5.91 -9.09 -1.48
N ASN A 126 -7.09 -9.64 -1.77
CA ASN A 126 -7.63 -9.71 -3.13
C ASN A 126 -8.13 -8.35 -3.64
N ALA A 127 -8.27 -7.36 -2.77
CA ALA A 127 -8.69 -6.01 -3.16
C ALA A 127 -7.54 -5.18 -3.73
N PHE A 128 -6.28 -5.60 -3.56
CA PHE A 128 -5.11 -4.80 -3.92
C PHE A 128 -4.63 -5.05 -5.36
N SER A 129 -4.18 -3.96 -5.98
CA SER A 129 -3.55 -3.95 -7.30
C SER A 129 -2.35 -3.01 -7.26
N ALA A 130 -1.37 -3.21 -8.14
CA ALA A 130 -0.30 -2.25 -8.36
C ALA A 130 -0.88 -0.88 -8.74
N ILE A 131 -0.27 0.18 -8.26
CA ILE A 131 -0.66 1.54 -8.60
C ILE A 131 0.14 1.98 -9.83
N GLU A 132 -0.56 2.51 -10.83
CA GLU A 132 0.03 3.15 -12.00
C GLU A 132 -0.38 4.63 -12.07
N TRP A 133 0.50 5.46 -12.59
CA TRP A 133 0.31 6.87 -12.93
C TRP A 133 1.42 7.35 -13.87
#